data_AF-A0A0Q1AI13-F1
#
_entry.id   AF-A0A0Q1AI13-F1
#
_cell.length_a   1.000
_cell.length_b   1.000
_cell.length_c   1.000
_cell.angle_alpha   90.00
_cell.angle_beta   90.00
_cell.angle_gamma   90.00
#
_symmetry.space_group_name_H-M   'P 1'
#
loop_
_entity.id
_entity.type
_entity.pdbx_description
1 polymer ?
#
loop_
_entity_poly.entity_id
_entity_poly.type
_entity_poly.pdbx_seq_one_letter_code
_entity_poly.pdbx_strand_id
1 'polypeptide(L)'
;RDAEGNEIGVFTGKQPRQAALKAANRGYTDIRLRERGTKKVHVFEGERKLVTKPSNAPDWMPKEIWKPNVKKVGIEKLDQI
;
A
#
# COMPACT_ATOMS: atom_id res chain seq x y z
N ARG A 1 -12.82 -9.30 2.30
CA ARG A 1 -11.73 -10.00 1.58
C ARG A 1 -12.43 -10.97 0.67
N ASP A 2 -12.00 -11.08 -0.58
CA ASP A 2 -12.40 -12.18 -1.46
C ASP A 2 -12.31 -13.53 -0.71
N ALA A 3 -13.17 -14.47 -1.09
CA ALA A 3 -13.26 -15.79 -0.45
C ALA A 3 -11.92 -16.55 -0.45
N GLU A 4 -11.04 -16.24 -1.40
CA GLU A 4 -9.70 -16.81 -1.55
C GLU A 4 -8.61 -16.05 -0.78
N GLY A 5 -8.93 -14.94 -0.12
CA GLY A 5 -7.95 -14.16 0.66
C GLY A 5 -6.93 -13.38 -0.16
N ASN A 6 -7.10 -13.31 -1.48
CA ASN A 6 -6.19 -12.65 -2.42
C ASN A 6 -6.18 -11.10 -2.29
N GLU A 7 -7.23 -10.50 -1.71
CA GLU A 7 -7.29 -9.07 -1.44
C GLU A 7 -6.83 -8.74 -0.01
N ILE A 8 -5.97 -7.72 0.14
CA ILE A 8 -5.61 -7.22 1.47
C ILE A 8 -6.84 -6.63 2.18
N GLY A 9 -7.65 -5.90 1.42
CA GLY A 9 -8.90 -5.33 1.93
C GLY A 9 -9.55 -4.32 0.99
N VAL A 10 -10.64 -3.74 1.50
CA VAL A 10 -11.42 -2.70 0.82
C VAL A 10 -11.00 -1.34 1.36
N PHE A 11 -10.79 -0.36 0.49
CA PHE A 11 -10.51 1.02 0.88
C PHE A 11 -11.71 1.93 0.56
N THR A 12 -11.86 2.99 1.36
CA THR A 12 -12.95 3.98 1.25
C THR A 12 -12.46 5.40 1.01
N GLY A 13 -11.14 5.63 0.98
CA GLY A 13 -10.55 6.96 0.82
C GLY A 13 -10.43 7.39 -0.65
N LYS A 14 -10.32 8.71 -0.88
CA LYS A 14 -10.18 9.31 -2.23
C LYS A 14 -8.89 8.92 -2.96
N GLN A 15 -7.83 8.59 -2.22
CA GLN A 15 -6.51 8.25 -2.79
C GLN A 15 -6.14 6.78 -2.53
N PRO A 16 -6.26 5.87 -3.52
CA PRO A 16 -5.91 4.46 -3.34
C PRO A 16 -4.42 4.26 -3.01
N ARG A 17 -3.55 5.18 -3.46
CA ARG A 17 -2.12 5.16 -3.18
C ARG A 17 -1.81 5.29 -1.69
N GLN A 18 -2.57 6.06 -0.93
CA GLN A 18 -2.34 6.23 0.51
C GLN A 18 -2.64 4.94 1.27
N ALA A 19 -3.73 4.26 0.90
CA ALA A 19 -4.06 2.95 1.44
C ALA A 19 -2.98 1.92 1.09
N ALA A 20 -2.45 1.96 -0.14
CA ALA A 20 -1.34 1.11 -0.55
C ALA A 20 -0.06 1.40 0.25
N LEU A 21 0.33 2.67 0.44
CA LEU A 21 1.49 3.03 1.26
C LEU A 21 1.36 2.52 2.69
N LYS A 22 0.16 2.58 3.27
CA LYS A 22 -0.12 2.03 4.60
C LYS A 22 0.03 0.51 4.64
N ALA A 23 -0.38 -0.19 3.59
CA ALA A 23 -0.16 -1.63 3.46
C ALA A 23 1.33 -1.96 3.29
N ALA A 24 2.06 -1.22 2.44
CA ALA A 24 3.51 -1.40 2.28
C ALA A 24 4.27 -1.16 3.59
N ASN A 25 3.86 -0.15 4.38
CA ASN A 25 4.45 0.11 5.69
C ASN A 25 4.22 -1.04 6.69
N ARG A 26 3.13 -1.78 6.54
CA ARG A 26 2.87 -3.00 7.35
C ARG A 26 3.68 -4.21 6.88
N GLY A 27 4.39 -4.11 5.76
CA GLY A 27 5.22 -5.17 5.20
C GLY A 27 4.58 -5.96 4.06
N TYR A 28 3.44 -5.53 3.52
CA TYR A 28 2.84 -6.18 2.35
C TYR A 28 3.54 -5.73 1.07
N THR A 29 3.91 -6.70 0.23
CA THR A 29 4.56 -6.45 -1.07
C THR A 29 3.55 -6.51 -2.22
N ASP A 30 2.73 -7.56 -2.30
CA ASP A 30 1.62 -7.59 -3.26
C ASP A 30 0.36 -6.98 -2.62
N ILE A 31 -0.07 -5.82 -3.13
CA ILE A 31 -1.14 -5.04 -2.54
C ILE A 31 -2.30 -4.90 -3.51
N ARG A 32 -3.33 -5.73 -3.29
CA ARG A 32 -4.62 -5.66 -4.00
C ARG A 32 -5.65 -4.99 -3.11
N LEU A 33 -6.16 -3.85 -3.57
CA LEU A 33 -7.08 -2.99 -2.83
C LEU A 33 -8.33 -2.71 -3.64
N ARG A 34 -9.48 -3.16 -3.15
CA ARG A 34 -10.76 -2.89 -3.79
C ARG A 34 -11.38 -1.59 -3.33
N GLU A 35 -11.89 -0.82 -4.27
CA GLU A 35 -12.62 0.40 -3.98
C GLU A 35 -14.04 0.06 -3.50
N ARG A 36 -14.41 0.58 -2.32
CA ARG A 36 -15.75 0.32 -1.77
C ARG A 36 -16.83 0.88 -2.70
N GLY A 37 -17.78 0.02 -3.05
CA GLY A 37 -18.92 0.40 -3.89
C GLY A 37 -18.65 0.31 -5.40
N THR A 38 -17.42 -0.01 -5.81
CA THR A 38 -17.14 -0.35 -7.22
C THR A 38 -16.54 -1.75 -7.32
N LYS A 39 -16.52 -2.27 -8.54
CA LYS A 39 -15.88 -3.56 -8.86
C LYS A 39 -14.41 -3.40 -9.26
N LYS A 40 -13.77 -2.29 -8.86
CA LYS A 40 -12.38 -1.98 -9.24
C LYS A 40 -11.42 -2.43 -8.14
N VAL A 41 -10.45 -3.22 -8.52
CA VAL A 41 -9.33 -3.66 -7.68
C VAL A 41 -8.07 -2.96 -8.17
N HIS A 42 -7.49 -2.14 -7.32
CA HIS A 42 -6.21 -1.50 -7.62
C HIS A 42 -5.08 -2.43 -7.18
N VAL A 43 -4.19 -2.74 -8.12
CA VAL A 43 -3.01 -3.58 -7.86
C VAL A 43 -1.79 -2.68 -7.72
N PHE A 44 -1.14 -2.79 -6.57
CA PHE A 44 0.07 -2.08 -6.22
C PHE A 44 1.15 -3.07 -5.81
N GLU A 45 2.38 -2.74 -6.16
CA GLU A 45 3.58 -3.39 -5.65
C GLU A 45 4.18 -2.47 -4.57
N GLY A 46 4.26 -2.98 -3.36
CA GLY A 46 4.81 -2.34 -2.18
C GLY A 46 6.26 -2.74 -1.94
N GLU A 47 7.06 -1.76 -1.57
CA GLU A 47 8.45 -1.95 -1.17
C GLU A 47 8.71 -1.12 0.09
N ARG A 48 9.61 -1.57 0.96
CA ARG A 48 10.14 -0.77 2.05
C ARG A 48 11.65 -0.71 1.94
N LYS A 49 12.21 0.50 1.89
CA LYS A 49 13.66 0.71 1.91
C LYS A 49 14.08 1.28 3.24
N LEU A 50 15.17 0.74 3.79
CA LEU A 50 15.82 1.33 4.94
C LEU A 50 16.62 2.54 4.45
N VAL A 51 16.33 3.72 5.00
CA VAL A 51 17.01 4.97 4.62
C VAL A 51 17.65 5.57 5.86
N THR A 52 18.90 6.03 5.73
CA THR A 52 19.62 6.72 6.80
C THR A 52 19.03 8.10 7.05
N LYS A 53 19.07 8.55 8.30
CA LYS A 53 18.60 9.89 8.66
C LYS A 53 19.32 10.97 7.83
N PRO A 54 18.61 11.98 7.32
CA PRO A 54 19.27 13.13 6.69
C PRO A 54 20.03 13.95 7.73
N SER A 55 21.06 14.69 7.32
CA SER A 55 21.92 15.47 8.23
C SER A 55 21.17 16.53 9.04
N ASN A 56 20.02 17.00 8.54
CA ASN A 56 19.16 18.00 9.21
C ASN A 56 18.03 17.35 10.06
N ALA A 57 18.14 16.05 10.38
CA ALA A 57 17.14 15.36 11.18
C ALA A 57 17.30 15.67 12.68
N PRO A 58 16.19 15.84 13.42
CA PRO A 58 16.23 16.09 14.86
C PRO A 58 16.74 14.88 15.66
N ASP A 59 17.30 15.12 16.85
CA ASP A 59 17.97 14.10 17.68
C ASP A 59 17.04 12.98 18.18
N TRP A 60 15.74 13.23 18.29
CA TRP A 60 14.75 12.22 18.67
C TRP A 60 14.49 11.18 17.56
N MET A 61 15.01 11.39 16.35
CA MET A 61 14.78 10.51 15.21
C MET A 61 15.84 9.38 15.15
N PRO A 62 15.44 8.11 14.97
CA PRO A 62 16.38 7.00 14.86
C PRO A 62 17.31 7.15 13.65
N LYS A 63 18.49 6.52 13.73
CA LYS A 63 19.53 6.59 12.68
C LYS A 63 19.06 6.06 11.33
N GLU A 64 18.17 5.07 11.34
CA GLU A 64 17.64 4.41 10.15
C GLU A 64 16.12 4.31 10.24
N ILE A 65 15.44 4.61 9.14
CA ILE A 65 13.99 4.67 9.07
C ILE A 65 13.50 3.85 7.88
N TRP A 66 12.46 3.06 8.09
CA TRP A 66 11.77 2.37 7.00
C TRP A 66 10.93 3.36 6.21
N LYS A 67 11.27 3.54 4.93
CA LYS A 67 10.49 4.34 4.00
C LYS A 67 9.70 3.41 3.07
N PRO A 68 8.35 3.41 3.15
CA PRO A 68 7.53 2.65 2.23
C PRO A 68 7.48 3.36 0.87
N ASN A 69 7.50 2.58 -0.18
CA ASN A 69 7.20 2.99 -1.55
C ASN A 69 6.15 2.05 -2.12
N VAL A 70 5.34 2.58 -3.04
CA VAL A 70 4.39 1.78 -3.81
C VAL A 70 4.45 2.17 -5.27
N LYS A 71 4.47 1.16 -6.13
CA LYS A 71 4.35 1.28 -7.57
C LYS A 71 2.96 0.78 -7.97
N LYS A 72 2.28 1.52 -8.83
CA LYS A 72 0.98 1.09 -9.34
C LYS A 72 1.23 0.16 -10.52
N VAL A 73 0.75 -1.07 -10.42
CA VAL A 73 0.86 -2.07 -11.49
C VAL A 73 -0.31 -1.94 -12.43
N GLY A 74 -1.53 -1.83 -11.89
CA GLY A 74 -2.73 -1.76 -12.72
C GLY A 74 -4.03 -1.57 -11.94
N ILE A 75 -5.13 -1.71 -12.66
CA ILE A 75 -6.48 -1.80 -12.11
C ILE A 75 -7.14 -3.00 -12.78
N GLU A 76 -7.64 -3.91 -11.98
CA GLU A 76 -8.45 -5.04 -12.41
C GLU A 76 -9.92 -4.75 -12.12
N LYS A 77 -10.81 -5.32 -12.94
CA LYS A 77 -12.25 -5.23 -12.73
C LYS A 77 -12.76 -6.63 -12.38
N LEU A 78 -13.35 -6.78 -11.21
CA LEU A 78 -14.04 -8.01 -10.83
C LEU A 78 -15.35 -8.09 -11.62
N ASP A 79 -15.61 -9.22 -12.26
CA ASP A 79 -16.85 -9.43 -13.00
C ASP A 79 -17.99 -9.81 -12.03
N GLN A 80 -17.69 -10.66 -11.06
CA GLN A 80 -18.61 -11.18 -10.04
C GLN A 80 -18.27 -10.58 -8.66
N ILE A 81 -19.29 -10.30 -7.84
CA ILE A 81 -19.18 -9.82 -6.44
C ILE A 81 -19.49 -10.98 -5.50
#